data_AF-A0A0S8EI09-F1
#
_entry.id   AF-A0A0S8EI09-F1
#
_cell.length_a   1.000
_cell.length_b   1.000
_cell.length_c   1.000
_cell.angle_alpha   90.00
_cell.angle_beta   90.00
_cell.angle_gamma   90.00
#
_symmetry.space_group_name_H-M   'P 1'
#
loop_
_entity.id
_entity.type
_entity.pdbx_description
1 polymer ?
#
loop_
_entity_poly.entity_id
_entity_poly.type
_entity_poly.pdbx_seq_one_letter_code
_entity_poly.pdbx_strand_id
1 'polypeptide(L)'
;MEGLVDMATANTFSICAVRPETNEAGVAVASRCLAVGGLVPFARPGVGAVASQASANPRYGPRGLELLSRGLGPAQVVERLTREDLTVTDDSPAAAEPFTAHGMTT
;
A
#
# COMPACT_ATOMS: atom_id res chain seq x y z
N MET A 1 1.15 12.15 -33.29
CA MET A 1 0.54 10.91 -32.78
C MET A 1 1.12 10.73 -31.39
N GLU A 2 0.47 11.38 -30.42
CA GLU A 2 0.97 11.58 -29.06
C GLU A 2 1.02 10.26 -28.30
N GLY A 3 2.11 10.07 -27.55
CA GLY A 3 2.39 8.86 -26.80
C GLY A 3 1.42 8.70 -25.63
N LEU A 4 0.43 7.85 -25.82
CA LEU A 4 -0.31 7.25 -24.73
C LEU A 4 0.65 6.26 -24.04
N VAL A 5 1.17 6.63 -22.87
CA VAL A 5 1.85 5.67 -22.01
C VAL A 5 0.82 4.59 -21.69
N ASP A 6 1.06 3.37 -22.16
CA ASP A 6 0.23 2.22 -21.84
C ASP A 6 0.32 1.98 -20.32
N MET A 7 -0.78 2.24 -19.61
CA MET A 7 -0.89 1.99 -18.16
C MET A 7 -0.64 0.52 -17.82
N ALA A 8 -0.70 -0.40 -18.79
CA ALA A 8 -0.31 -1.81 -18.63
C ALA A 8 1.21 -2.04 -18.44
N THR A 9 2.05 -1.00 -18.53
CA THR A 9 3.50 -1.08 -18.25
C THR A 9 3.92 -0.54 -16.87
N ALA A 10 2.96 -0.26 -15.97
CA ALA A 10 3.26 0.14 -14.59
C ALA A 10 3.79 -1.03 -13.74
N ASN A 11 5.11 -1.20 -13.71
CA ASN A 11 5.77 -2.22 -12.91
C ASN A 11 6.08 -1.70 -11.49
N THR A 12 5.34 -2.16 -10.49
CA THR A 12 5.69 -1.98 -9.07
C THR A 12 5.80 -3.35 -8.41
N PHE A 13 6.93 -3.58 -7.74
CA PHE A 13 7.18 -4.79 -6.97
C PHE A 13 7.44 -4.40 -5.53
N SER A 14 6.87 -5.16 -4.58
CA SER A 14 7.11 -4.98 -3.16
C SER A 14 7.25 -6.32 -2.45
N ILE A 15 8.02 -6.34 -1.36
CA ILE A 15 8.23 -7.53 -0.53
C ILE A 15 8.16 -7.13 0.94
N CYS A 16 7.37 -7.87 1.71
CA CYS A 16 7.34 -7.80 3.17
C CYS A 16 8.05 -9.03 3.74
N ALA A 17 8.88 -8.83 4.76
CA ALA A 17 9.57 -9.92 5.46
C ALA A 17 9.52 -9.68 6.97
N VAL A 18 9.43 -10.79 7.72
CA VAL A 18 9.53 -10.79 9.19
C VAL A 18 10.59 -11.81 9.57
N ARG A 19 11.49 -11.44 10.48
CA ARG A 19 12.44 -12.36 11.12
C ARG A 19 11.86 -12.79 12.48
N PRO A 20 11.39 -14.05 12.63
CA PRO A 20 10.71 -14.48 13.85
C PRO A 20 11.61 -14.43 15.11
N GLU A 21 12.91 -14.68 14.95
CA GLU A 21 13.85 -14.80 16.07
C GLU A 21 14.11 -13.46 16.77
N THR A 22 14.10 -12.36 16.01
CA THR A 22 14.35 -11.00 16.54
C THR A 22 13.12 -10.10 16.47
N ASN A 23 12.01 -10.60 15.95
CA ASN A 23 10.77 -9.87 15.74
C ASN A 23 10.94 -8.58 14.90
N GLU A 24 11.92 -8.59 14.01
CA GLU A 24 12.16 -7.53 13.02
C GLU A 24 11.19 -7.68 11.85
N ALA A 25 10.63 -6.56 11.40
CA ALA A 25 9.80 -6.51 10.20
C ALA A 25 10.34 -5.47 9.24
N GLY A 26 10.33 -5.80 7.95
CA GLY A 26 10.82 -4.94 6.89
C GLY A 26 9.94 -5.01 5.66
N VAL A 27 9.98 -3.95 4.87
CA VAL A 27 9.33 -3.86 3.57
C VAL A 27 10.24 -3.13 2.60
N ALA A 28 10.29 -3.61 1.37
CA ALA A 28 10.99 -2.95 0.27
C ALA A 28 10.04 -2.80 -0.92
N VAL A 29 10.21 -1.73 -1.69
CA VAL A 29 9.44 -1.44 -2.90
C VAL A 29 10.37 -0.95 -4.01
N ALA A 30 10.12 -1.41 -5.23
CA ALA A 30 10.74 -0.92 -6.45
C ALA A 30 9.63 -0.50 -7.42
N SER A 31 9.70 0.74 -7.91
CA SER A 31 8.69 1.30 -8.82
C SER A 31 9.31 2.34 -9.74
N ARG A 32 8.66 2.56 -10.89
CA ARG A 32 8.88 3.75 -11.74
C ARG A 32 8.23 5.02 -11.16
N CYS A 33 7.35 4.89 -10.17
CA CYS A 33 6.73 6.03 -9.50
C CYS A 33 7.74 6.76 -8.61
N LEU A 34 7.88 8.08 -8.81
CA LEU A 34 8.75 8.91 -7.98
C LEU A 34 8.22 8.93 -6.54
N ALA A 35 9.14 8.91 -5.58
CA ALA A 35 8.83 8.96 -4.14
C ALA A 35 7.90 7.83 -3.63
N VAL A 36 7.86 6.67 -4.30
CA VAL A 36 7.06 5.50 -3.87
C VAL A 36 7.34 5.08 -2.42
N GLY A 37 8.55 5.34 -1.92
CA GLY A 37 8.96 5.05 -0.54
C GLY A 37 8.18 5.82 0.53
N GLY A 38 7.52 6.92 0.18
CA GLY A 38 6.65 7.65 1.11
C GLY A 38 5.20 7.13 1.15
N LEU A 39 4.82 6.26 0.21
CA LEU A 39 3.41 5.87 0.02
C LEU A 39 3.16 4.38 0.24
N VAL A 40 4.08 3.52 -0.20
CA VAL A 40 3.86 2.06 -0.21
C VAL A 40 4.38 1.36 1.06
N PRO A 41 5.64 1.58 1.50
CA PRO A 41 6.23 0.76 2.55
C PRO A 41 5.87 1.27 3.96
N PHE A 42 5.25 0.42 4.77
CA PHE A 42 5.08 0.63 6.20
C PHE A 42 5.61 -0.56 6.98
N ALA A 43 6.48 -0.33 7.96
CA ALA A 43 6.94 -1.37 8.87
C ALA A 43 7.05 -0.84 10.29
N ARG A 44 6.79 -1.72 11.25
CA ARG A 44 6.98 -1.45 12.68
C ARG A 44 7.58 -2.69 13.35
N PRO A 45 8.76 -2.56 14.00
CA PRO A 45 9.36 -3.65 14.77
C PRO A 45 8.38 -4.20 15.80
N GLY A 46 8.39 -5.52 15.98
CA GLY A 46 7.48 -6.20 16.89
C GLY A 46 6.03 -6.31 16.45
N VAL A 47 5.67 -5.75 15.28
CA VAL A 47 4.28 -5.71 14.78
C VAL A 47 4.17 -6.32 13.39
N GLY A 48 4.97 -5.87 12.43
CA GLY A 48 4.90 -6.37 11.06
C GLY A 48 5.15 -5.31 9.99
N ALA A 49 4.81 -5.66 8.76
CA ALA A 49 5.03 -4.86 7.57
C ALA A 49 3.82 -4.91 6.62
N VAL A 50 3.53 -3.79 5.95
CA VAL A 50 2.40 -3.60 5.04
C VAL A 50 2.90 -2.87 3.79
N ALA A 51 2.47 -3.35 2.62
CA ALA A 51 2.70 -2.71 1.33
C ALA A 51 1.36 -2.52 0.60
N SER A 52 0.83 -1.29 0.60
CA SER A 52 -0.33 -0.92 -0.22
C SER A 52 0.18 -0.34 -1.55
N GLN A 53 -0.12 -1.00 -2.67
CA GLN A 53 0.40 -0.64 -4.01
C GLN A 53 -0.72 -0.63 -5.07
N ALA A 54 -0.37 -0.37 -6.34
CA ALA A 54 -1.28 -0.05 -7.45
C ALA A 54 -1.93 1.33 -7.27
N SER A 55 -3.24 1.42 -7.03
CA SER A 55 -3.91 2.65 -6.57
C SER A 55 -3.82 2.71 -5.04
N ALA A 56 -2.61 2.96 -4.54
CA ALA A 56 -2.31 2.85 -3.12
C ALA A 56 -3.20 3.79 -2.28
N ASN A 57 -3.90 3.21 -1.31
CA ASN A 57 -4.65 3.96 -0.31
C ASN A 57 -3.70 4.27 0.86
N PRO A 58 -3.29 5.54 1.08
CA PRO A 58 -2.31 5.89 2.12
C PRO A 58 -2.76 5.54 3.54
N ARG A 59 -4.07 5.31 3.74
CA ARG A 59 -4.61 4.91 5.05
C ARG A 59 -4.33 3.45 5.39
N TYR A 60 -4.10 2.59 4.39
CA TYR A 60 -3.93 1.14 4.60
C TYR A 60 -2.66 0.81 5.38
N GLY A 61 -1.58 1.58 5.18
CA GLY A 61 -0.32 1.37 5.90
C GLY A 61 -0.47 1.49 7.42
N PRO A 62 -0.81 2.68 7.94
CA PRO A 62 -0.98 2.90 9.37
C PRO A 62 -2.08 2.00 9.96
N ARG A 63 -3.22 1.86 9.28
CA ARG A 63 -4.35 1.03 9.77
C ARG A 63 -4.01 -0.45 9.77
N GLY A 64 -3.30 -0.94 8.76
CA GLY A 64 -2.83 -2.32 8.70
C GLY A 64 -1.88 -2.64 9.84
N LEU A 65 -0.90 -1.76 10.12
CA LEU A 65 -0.01 -1.90 11.28
C LEU A 65 -0.78 -1.87 12.60
N GLU A 66 -1.81 -1.03 12.73
CA GLU A 66 -2.67 -0.99 13.91
C GLU A 66 -3.39 -2.33 14.13
N LEU A 67 -4.00 -2.89 13.09
CA LEU A 67 -4.68 -4.19 13.16
C LEU A 67 -3.71 -5.33 13.47
N LEU A 68 -2.52 -5.34 12.86
CA LEU A 68 -1.45 -6.30 13.18
C LEU A 68 -1.05 -6.21 14.65
N SER A 69 -0.94 -5.00 15.23
CA SER A 69 -0.60 -4.87 16.67
C SER A 69 -1.69 -5.36 17.62
N ARG A 70 -2.93 -5.54 17.13
CA ARG A 70 -4.02 -6.16 17.89
C ARG A 70 -4.03 -7.68 17.78
N GLY A 71 -3.03 -8.27 17.11
CA GLY A 71 -2.89 -9.72 16.95
C GLY A 71 -3.69 -10.32 15.79
N LEU A 72 -4.26 -9.50 14.90
CA LEU A 72 -4.91 -10.03 13.69
C LEU A 72 -3.85 -10.60 12.74
N GLY A 73 -4.15 -11.74 12.12
CA GLY A 73 -3.27 -12.33 11.11
C GLY A 73 -3.26 -11.49 9.83
N PRO A 74 -2.16 -11.51 9.03
CA PRO A 74 -2.03 -10.68 7.83
C PRO A 74 -3.20 -10.81 6.83
N ALA A 75 -3.71 -12.03 6.61
CA ALA A 75 -4.86 -12.26 5.73
C ALA A 75 -6.14 -11.58 6.23
N GLN A 76 -6.40 -11.62 7.53
CA GLN A 76 -7.56 -10.97 8.17
C GLN A 76 -7.44 -9.45 8.09
N VAL A 77 -6.23 -8.92 8.22
CA VAL A 77 -5.97 -7.48 8.07
C VAL A 77 -6.29 -7.02 6.66
N VAL A 78 -5.80 -7.73 5.63
CA VAL A 78 -6.10 -7.43 4.23
C VAL A 78 -7.61 -7.47 3.99
N GLU A 79 -8.27 -8.55 4.40
CA GLU A 79 -9.72 -8.71 4.25
C GLU A 79 -10.50 -7.59 4.93
N ARG A 80 -10.11 -7.18 6.14
CA ARG A 80 -10.79 -6.12 6.88
C ARG A 80 -10.63 -4.77 6.19
N LEU A 81 -9.40 -4.43 5.76
CA LEU A 81 -9.10 -3.18 5.07
C LEU A 81 -9.88 -3.05 3.77
N THR A 82 -9.88 -4.09 2.93
CA THR A 82 -10.54 -4.05 1.62
C THR A 82 -12.06 -4.12 1.72
N ARG A 83 -12.62 -4.84 2.71
CA ARG A 83 -14.06 -4.86 2.96
C ARG A 83 -14.61 -3.50 3.39
N GLU A 84 -13.83 -2.73 4.15
CA GLU A 84 -14.22 -1.40 4.63
C GLU A 84 -14.04 -0.31 3.55
N ASP A 85 -13.30 -0.60 2.47
CA ASP A 85 -13.02 0.33 1.39
C ASP A 85 -14.09 0.25 0.28
N LEU A 86 -15.25 0.82 0.57
CA LEU A 86 -16.45 0.72 -0.26
C LEU A 86 -16.46 1.68 -1.47
N THR A 87 -15.33 2.29 -1.83
CA THR A 87 -15.27 3.29 -2.89
C THR A 87 -14.16 3.01 -3.89
N VAL A 88 -14.58 2.89 -5.16
CA VAL A 88 -13.80 2.86 -6.39
C VAL A 88 -13.22 1.48 -6.78
N THR A 89 -14.05 0.71 -7.49
CA THR A 89 -13.56 -0.32 -8.42
C THR A 89 -13.00 0.35 -9.68
N ASP A 90 -12.10 -0.30 -10.40
CA ASP A 90 -11.46 0.24 -11.61
C ASP A 90 -12.48 0.64 -12.71
N ASP A 91 -13.68 0.03 -12.67
CA ASP A 91 -14.81 0.36 -13.54
C ASP A 91 -15.66 1.56 -13.07
N SER A 92 -15.35 2.14 -11.92
CA SER A 92 -16.12 3.24 -11.34
C SER A 92 -15.65 4.58 -11.93
N PRO A 93 -16.55 5.50 -12.32
CA PRO A 93 -16.16 6.77 -12.93
C PRO A 93 -15.30 7.68 -12.02
N ALA A 94 -15.25 7.39 -10.72
CA ALA A 94 -14.35 8.03 -9.75
C ALA A 94 -12.91 7.46 -9.74
N ALA A 95 -12.65 6.34 -10.42
CA ALA A 95 -11.31 5.71 -10.56
C ALA A 95 -10.41 6.44 -11.55
N ALA A 96 -11.02 7.19 -12.48
CA ALA A 96 -10.31 7.92 -13.52
C ALA A 96 -9.78 9.28 -13.05
N GLU A 97 -10.15 9.74 -11.85
CA GLU A 97 -9.66 11.00 -11.30
C GLU A 97 -8.21 10.83 -10.83
N PRO A 98 -7.26 11.60 -11.38
CA PRO A 98 -5.86 11.48 -10.98
C PRO A 98 -5.71 11.75 -9.48
N PHE A 99 -4.96 10.88 -8.80
CA PHE A 99 -4.63 11.05 -7.39
C PHE A 99 -4.07 12.45 -7.14
N THR A 100 -4.82 13.28 -6.42
CA THR A 100 -4.41 14.64 -6.05
C THR A 100 -4.05 14.67 -4.57
N ALA A 101 -2.76 14.71 -4.28
CA ALA A 101 -2.21 14.72 -2.93
C ALA A 101 -2.57 16.01 -2.16
N HIS A 102 -3.78 16.09 -1.60
CA HIS A 102 -4.16 17.16 -0.67
C HIS A 102 -3.64 16.83 0.73
N GLY A 103 -2.71 17.65 1.24
CA GLY A 103 -2.35 17.66 2.67
C GLY A 103 -1.26 16.68 3.12
N MET A 104 -0.48 16.09 2.21
CA MET A 104 0.73 15.36 2.62
C MET A 104 1.82 16.35 3.04
N THR A 105 2.03 16.50 4.34
CA THR A 105 3.15 17.26 4.91
C THR A 105 4.20 16.28 5.41
N THR A 106 5.47 16.56 5.10
CA THR A 106 6.66 15.77 5.47
C THR A 106 6.93 15.74 6.97
#